data_AF-A0A2D0HDG9-F1
#
_entry.id   AF-A0A2D0HDG9-F1
#
_cell.length_a   1.000
_cell.length_b   1.000
_cell.length_c   1.000
_cell.angle_alpha   90.00
_cell.angle_beta   90.00
_cell.angle_gamma   90.00
#
_symmetry.space_group_name_H-M   'P 1'
#
loop_
_entity.id
_entity.type
_entity.pdbx_description
1 polymer ?
#
loop_
_entity_poly.entity_id
_entity_poly.type
_entity_poly.pdbx_seq_one_letter_code
_entity_poly.pdbx_strand_id
1 'polypeptide(L)'
;VNDARASSKAVDLIRLNPNGSVTKRIVKVDFSAGINEQTNPILRNNDVVVVNRSGSAKTGDTVNTITGPLGVIFNLLNLFGL
;
A
#
# COMPACT_ATOMS: atom_id res chain seq x y z
N VAL A 1 -14.36 3.13 0.91
CA VAL A 1 -13.22 3.24 1.85
C VAL A 1 -12.00 2.57 1.19
N ASN A 2 -11.13 3.36 0.57
CA ASN A 2 -9.96 2.86 -0.18
C ASN A 2 -8.64 3.03 0.61
N ASP A 3 -8.74 3.52 1.86
CA ASP A 3 -7.60 3.88 2.71
C ASP A 3 -6.84 2.66 3.25
N ALA A 4 -7.49 1.49 3.29
CA ALA A 4 -6.91 0.27 3.85
C ALA A 4 -5.76 -0.34 3.02
N ARG A 5 -5.52 0.15 1.78
CA ARG A 5 -4.53 -0.42 0.85
C ARG A 5 -3.29 0.45 0.64
N ALA A 6 -3.29 1.72 1.06
CA ALA A 6 -2.15 2.63 0.89
C ALA A 6 -1.20 2.57 2.09
N SER A 7 0.12 2.62 1.84
CA SER A 7 1.15 2.87 2.85
C SER A 7 1.11 4.35 3.19
N SER A 8 0.23 4.72 4.11
CA SER A 8 0.05 6.10 4.57
C SER A 8 1.30 6.73 5.20
N LYS A 9 2.37 5.95 5.45
CA LYS A 9 3.56 6.42 6.18
C LYS A 9 4.70 6.94 5.31
N ALA A 10 4.75 6.59 4.02
CA ALA A 10 5.84 7.03 3.14
C ALA A 10 5.44 7.04 1.66
N VAL A 11 5.93 8.04 0.93
CA VAL A 11 5.75 8.19 -0.51
C VAL A 11 7.09 8.34 -1.19
N ASP A 12 7.17 7.94 -2.45
CA ASP A 12 8.29 8.34 -3.31
C ASP A 12 7.94 9.69 -3.96
N LEU A 13 8.79 10.70 -3.74
CA LEU A 13 8.74 11.97 -4.44
C LEU A 13 9.76 11.94 -5.57
N ILE A 14 9.27 11.99 -6.79
CA ILE A 14 10.07 12.03 -8.02
C ILE A 14 9.96 13.43 -8.61
N ARG A 15 11.08 14.04 -8.99
CA ARG A 15 11.13 15.37 -9.59
C ARG A 15 11.94 15.34 -10.88
N LEU A 16 11.33 15.83 -11.95
CA LEU A 16 12.02 16.14 -13.20
C LEU A 16 12.61 17.56 -13.13
N ASN A 17 13.92 17.65 -13.24
CA ASN A 17 14.66 18.91 -13.22
C ASN A 17 14.69 19.55 -14.62
N PRO A 18 14.83 20.89 -14.72
CA PRO A 18 14.87 21.59 -16.00
C PRO A 18 15.96 21.11 -16.99
N ASN A 19 17.05 20.55 -16.48
CA ASN A 19 18.13 19.99 -17.28
C ASN A 19 17.85 18.56 -17.79
N GLY A 20 16.64 18.04 -17.59
CA GLY A 20 16.24 16.69 -17.98
C GLY A 20 16.63 15.57 -17.00
N SER A 21 17.35 15.89 -15.91
CA SER A 21 17.67 14.89 -14.88
C SER A 21 16.48 14.61 -13.96
N VAL A 22 16.46 13.43 -13.33
CA VAL A 22 15.42 13.03 -12.38
C VAL A 22 16.03 12.82 -11.00
N THR A 23 15.37 13.36 -9.99
CA THR A 23 15.67 13.09 -8.58
C THR A 23 14.53 12.30 -7.95
N LYS A 24 14.86 11.28 -7.16
CA LYS A 24 13.89 10.48 -6.41
C LYS A 24 14.30 10.48 -4.94
N ARG A 25 13.36 10.78 -4.04
CA ARG A 25 13.55 10.64 -2.59
C ARG A 25 12.32 10.05 -1.92
N ILE A 26 12.53 9.29 -0.85
CA ILE A 26 11.45 8.82 0.01
C ILE A 26 11.11 9.92 1.00
N VAL A 27 9.84 10.28 1.10
CA VAL A 27 9.32 11.24 2.07
C VAL A 27 8.43 10.50 3.07
N LYS A 28 8.79 10.56 4.36
CA LYS A 28 7.94 10.06 5.44
C LYS A 28 6.95 11.15 5.83
N VAL A 29 5.71 10.98 5.41
CA VAL A 29 4.65 11.99 5.58
C VAL A 29 4.23 12.07 7.05
N ASP A 30 4.07 13.29 7.55
CA ASP A 30 3.55 13.56 8.88
C ASP A 30 2.33 14.48 8.80
N PHE A 31 1.14 13.89 8.87
CA PHE A 31 -0.12 14.63 8.80
C PHE A 31 -0.42 15.52 10.00
N SER A 32 0.36 15.40 11.09
CA SER A 32 0.23 16.25 12.28
C SER A 32 1.11 17.50 12.22
N ALA A 33 2.12 17.50 11.34
CA ALA A 33 3.03 18.62 11.14
C ALA A 33 2.59 19.52 9.98
N GLY A 34 2.94 20.81 10.06
CA GLY A 34 2.79 21.74 8.94
C GLY A 34 3.77 21.48 7.80
N ILE A 35 3.77 22.37 6.81
CA ILE A 35 4.69 22.34 5.66
C ILE A 35 6.14 22.46 6.12
N ASN A 36 7.00 21.54 5.68
CA ASN A 36 8.44 21.54 5.96
C ASN A 36 9.20 20.64 4.98
N GLU A 37 10.49 20.86 4.76
CA GLU A 37 11.26 20.13 3.73
C GLU A 37 11.49 18.63 4.02
N GLN A 38 11.33 18.22 5.27
CA GLN A 38 11.67 16.88 5.77
C GLN A 38 10.52 15.89 5.62
N THR A 39 9.32 16.25 6.10
CA THR A 39 8.15 15.37 6.13
C THR A 39 7.04 15.82 5.19
N ASN A 40 6.88 17.13 4.97
CA ASN A 40 5.79 17.71 4.20
C ASN A 40 6.26 18.80 3.23
N PRO A 41 7.14 18.47 2.26
CA PRO A 41 7.75 19.45 1.38
C PRO A 41 6.73 20.07 0.43
N ILE A 42 6.93 21.34 0.07
CA ILE A 42 6.13 21.98 -0.99
C ILE A 42 6.41 21.29 -2.32
N LEU A 43 5.35 20.84 -2.99
CA LEU A 43 5.45 20.27 -4.33
C LEU A 43 5.75 21.36 -5.35
N ARG A 44 6.64 21.04 -6.29
CA ARG A 44 7.05 21.92 -7.38
C ARG A 44 6.45 21.41 -8.68
N ASN A 45 6.48 22.26 -9.71
CA ASN A 45 6.09 21.83 -11.03
C ASN A 45 6.94 20.63 -11.48
N ASN A 46 6.30 19.65 -12.13
CA ASN A 46 6.88 18.37 -12.54
C ASN A 46 7.27 17.42 -11.40
N ASP A 47 6.71 17.61 -10.21
CA ASP A 47 6.76 16.59 -9.17
C ASP A 47 5.73 15.49 -9.42
N VAL A 48 6.14 14.25 -9.21
CA VAL A 48 5.29 13.06 -9.22
C VAL A 48 5.37 12.41 -7.84
N VAL A 49 4.21 12.22 -7.20
CA VAL A 49 4.09 11.57 -5.90
C VAL A 49 3.55 10.15 -6.11
N VAL A 50 4.35 9.15 -5.73
CA VAL A 50 3.96 7.73 -5.82
C VAL A 50 3.62 7.21 -4.42
N VAL A 51 2.38 6.79 -4.26
CA VAL A 51 1.88 6.18 -3.02
C VAL A 51 1.99 4.66 -3.14
N ASN A 52 2.91 4.07 -2.37
CA ASN A 52 3.09 2.62 -2.34
C ASN A 52 1.96 1.94 -1.54
N ARG A 53 1.62 0.68 -1.86
CA ARG A 53 0.62 -0.09 -1.08
C ARG A 53 1.18 -0.48 0.30
N SER A 54 0.35 -0.47 1.35
CA SER A 54 0.74 -0.95 2.68
C SER A 54 0.82 -2.47 2.71
N GLY A 55 1.85 -3.02 3.37
CA GLY A 55 2.10 -4.46 3.50
C GLY A 55 1.03 -5.24 4.29
N SER A 56 0.15 -4.55 5.01
CA SER A 56 -0.95 -5.15 5.80
C SER A 56 -2.10 -5.71 4.95
N ALA A 57 -2.19 -5.36 3.66
CA ALA A 57 -3.17 -5.95 2.75
C ALA A 57 -2.79 -7.36 2.26
N LYS A 58 -1.60 -7.90 2.61
CA LYS A 58 -1.20 -9.26 2.20
C LYS A 58 -1.71 -10.37 3.12
N THR A 59 -2.17 -10.07 4.33
CA THR A 59 -2.59 -11.13 5.27
C THR A 59 -4.07 -11.50 5.13
N GLY A 60 -4.91 -10.64 4.53
CA GLY A 60 -6.35 -10.90 4.37
C GLY A 60 -6.72 -11.81 3.19
N ASP A 61 -6.01 -11.72 2.07
CA ASP A 61 -6.38 -12.47 0.86
C ASP A 61 -5.97 -13.96 0.93
N THR A 62 -5.04 -14.33 1.82
CA THR A 62 -4.57 -15.72 1.96
C THR A 62 -5.43 -16.55 2.92
N VAL A 63 -6.10 -15.94 3.91
CA VAL A 63 -6.91 -16.71 4.87
C VAL A 63 -8.22 -17.21 4.25
N ASN A 64 -8.77 -16.52 3.25
CA ASN A 64 -9.97 -16.97 2.54
C ASN A 64 -9.68 -18.09 1.51
N THR A 65 -8.42 -18.25 1.10
CA THR A 65 -8.03 -19.25 0.09
C THR A 65 -7.68 -20.61 0.72
N ILE A 66 -7.33 -20.64 2.01
CA ILE A 66 -6.97 -21.88 2.73
C ILE A 66 -8.21 -22.61 3.29
N THR A 67 -9.31 -21.92 3.56
CA THR A 67 -10.55 -22.54 4.08
C THR A 67 -11.52 -23.00 2.99
N GLY A 68 -11.38 -22.50 1.75
CA GLY A 68 -12.19 -22.91 0.60
C GLY A 68 -12.21 -24.42 0.31
N PRO A 69 -11.07 -25.13 0.31
CA PRO A 69 -11.08 -26.57 0.05
C PRO A 69 -11.46 -27.42 1.26
N LEU A 70 -11.32 -26.93 2.50
CA LEU A 70 -11.67 -27.71 3.69
C LEU A 70 -13.19 -27.85 3.86
N GLY A 71 -13.96 -26.80 3.57
CA GLY A 71 -15.43 -26.86 3.64
C GLY A 71 -16.05 -27.88 2.69
N VAL A 72 -15.43 -28.11 1.53
CA VAL A 72 -15.91 -29.10 0.54
C VAL A 72 -15.62 -30.53 1.01
N ILE A 73 -14.46 -30.78 1.63
CA ILE A 73 -14.11 -32.10 2.15
C ILE A 73 -14.99 -32.46 3.36
N PHE A 74 -15.21 -31.53 4.29
CA PHE A 74 -16.07 -31.79 5.45
C PHE A 74 -17.54 -32.05 5.06
N ASN A 75 -18.07 -31.36 4.04
CA ASN A 75 -19.41 -31.66 3.52
C ASN A 75 -19.48 -33.02 2.82
N LEU A 76 -18.40 -33.47 2.18
CA LEU A 76 -18.36 -34.79 1.53
C LEU A 76 -18.27 -35.93 2.55
N LEU A 77 -17.52 -35.76 3.64
CA LEU A 77 -17.44 -36.76 4.73
C LEU A 77 -18.79 -36.93 5.44
N ASN A 78 -19.50 -35.83 5.70
CA ASN A 78 -20.85 -35.88 6.29
C ASN A 78 -21.89 -36.56 5.38
N LEU A 79 -21.71 -36.51 4.05
CA LEU A 79 -22.61 -37.19 3.10
C LEU A 79 -22.40 -38.71 3.07
N PHE A 80 -21.21 -39.19 3.44
CA PHE A 80 -20.88 -40.62 3.54
C PHE A 80 -20.89 -41.17 4.97
N GLY A 81 -21.30 -40.36 5.96
CA GLY A 81 -21.51 -40.81 7.34
C GLY A 81 -20.24 -41.17 8.12
N LEU A 82 -19.11 -40.50 7.84
CA LEU A 82 -17.91 -40.52 8.68
C LEU A 82 -17.85 -39.30 9.59
#